data_AF-A0A946YNX3-F1
#
_entry.id   AF-A0A946YNX3-F1
#
_cell.length_a   1.000
_cell.length_b   1.000
_cell.length_c   1.000
_cell.angle_alpha   90.00
_cell.angle_beta   90.00
_cell.angle_gamma   90.00
#
_symmetry.space_group_name_H-M   'P 1'
#
loop_
_entity.id
_entity.type
_entity.pdbx_description
1 polymer ?
#
loop_
_entity_poly.entity_id
_entity_poly.type
_entity_poly.pdbx_seq_one_letter_code
_entity_poly.pdbx_strand_id
1 'polypeptide(L)'
;MVRYRELRATRHYSDHDKLLRHAVLSMYRPCLYTALTTAVAFGSLIVSGILPIINFGWMMVMGVAAALVVAFSLFPAIMSILERDDSKLTSDLKLNLTSVLARLTDRLRGNVLVIYGLIAVFSVIGLTKLRVENSFIDYFREDTEIFQGMSLFDDKLGGTLSFDVIVDLPEVNDGFDDGFDDGLDDGFGFGDEPGTDEDAYWFTAPKMDQVKAIHEYLDNDPRTGKVLSFGAVIQLAEKLNGNQPIDGLLWALLYSRIPDTLRETVLNPFLSIDDNQLRFN
;
A
#
# COMPACT_ATOMS: atom_id res chain seq x y z
N MET A 1 0.17 -33.16 -26.66
CA MET A 1 -0.21 -34.60 -26.71
C MET A 1 -1.49 -34.85 -27.52
N VAL A 2 -2.61 -34.18 -27.24
CA VAL A 2 -3.90 -34.43 -27.92
C VAL A 2 -3.80 -34.30 -29.45
N ARG A 3 -3.25 -33.20 -29.96
CA ARG A 3 -3.09 -32.97 -31.41
C ARG A 3 -2.22 -34.03 -32.10
N TYR A 4 -1.20 -34.53 -31.41
CA TYR A 4 -0.34 -35.61 -31.91
C TYR A 4 -1.13 -36.93 -32.02
N ARG A 5 -1.92 -37.29 -30.99
CA ARG A 5 -2.79 -38.48 -31.02
C ARG A 5 -3.87 -38.39 -32.10
N GLU A 6 -4.47 -37.21 -32.28
CA GLU A 6 -5.46 -36.93 -33.34
C GLU A 6 -4.88 -37.12 -34.75
N LEU A 7 -3.67 -36.59 -35.00
CA LEU A 7 -2.97 -36.75 -36.28
C LEU A 7 -2.58 -38.20 -36.54
N ARG A 8 -2.22 -38.97 -35.50
CA ARG A 8 -1.94 -40.41 -35.65
C ARG A 8 -3.19 -41.22 -35.99
N ALA A 9 -4.33 -40.94 -35.35
CA ALA A 9 -5.58 -41.63 -35.66
C ALA A 9 -6.12 -41.31 -37.07
N THR A 10 -5.90 -40.10 -37.57
CA THR A 10 -6.36 -39.69 -38.91
C THR A 10 -5.38 -40.05 -40.02
N ARG A 11 -4.09 -40.20 -39.73
CA ARG A 11 -3.02 -40.50 -40.72
C ARG A 11 -2.18 -41.70 -40.31
N HIS A 12 -2.80 -42.87 -40.32
CA HIS A 12 -2.27 -44.15 -39.84
C HIS A 12 -0.95 -44.64 -40.49
N TYR A 13 -0.55 -44.08 -41.64
CA TYR A 13 0.63 -44.52 -42.43
C TYR A 13 1.77 -43.48 -42.49
N SER A 14 1.72 -42.42 -41.68
CA SER A 14 2.77 -41.40 -41.67
C SER A 14 3.88 -41.73 -40.66
N ASP A 15 5.11 -41.38 -41.02
CA ASP A 15 6.29 -41.54 -40.15
C ASP A 15 6.15 -40.74 -38.85
N HIS A 16 6.62 -41.30 -37.74
CA HIS A 16 6.46 -40.77 -36.37
C HIS A 16 7.00 -39.33 -36.26
N ASP A 17 8.18 -39.09 -36.80
CA ASP A 17 8.85 -37.79 -36.75
C ASP A 17 8.12 -36.74 -37.58
N LYS A 18 7.51 -37.14 -38.71
CA LYS A 18 6.71 -36.25 -39.54
C LYS A 18 5.41 -35.84 -38.84
N LEU A 19 4.76 -36.78 -38.15
CA LEU A 19 3.55 -36.52 -37.36
C LEU A 19 3.85 -35.61 -36.15
N LEU A 20 4.95 -35.87 -35.44
CA LEU A 20 5.39 -35.05 -34.31
C LEU A 20 5.71 -33.62 -34.76
N ARG A 21 6.50 -33.45 -35.82
CA ARG A 21 6.83 -32.14 -36.40
C ARG A 21 5.57 -31.38 -36.84
N HIS A 22 4.62 -32.08 -37.48
CA HIS A 22 3.37 -31.47 -37.89
C HIS A 22 2.51 -31.03 -36.69
N ALA A 23 2.44 -31.85 -35.64
CA ALA A 23 1.73 -31.51 -34.40
C ALA A 23 2.32 -30.25 -33.75
N VAL A 24 3.65 -30.22 -33.59
CA VAL A 24 4.39 -29.10 -33.00
C VAL A 24 4.17 -27.81 -33.79
N LEU A 25 4.39 -27.84 -35.11
CA LEU A 25 4.22 -26.65 -35.96
C LEU A 25 2.77 -26.15 -35.99
N SER A 26 1.79 -27.05 -35.96
CA SER A 26 0.37 -26.68 -35.95
C SER A 26 -0.09 -26.04 -34.63
N MET A 27 0.53 -26.39 -33.49
CA MET A 27 0.19 -25.85 -32.18
C MET A 27 1.05 -24.64 -31.78
N TYR A 28 2.21 -24.46 -32.42
CA TYR A 28 3.13 -23.36 -32.09
C TYR A 28 2.50 -21.98 -32.23
N ARG A 29 1.83 -21.68 -33.36
CA ARG A 29 1.21 -20.37 -33.59
C ARG A 29 0.12 -20.04 -32.55
N PRO A 30 -0.88 -20.91 -32.30
CA PRO A 30 -1.87 -20.66 -31.24
C PRO A 30 -1.24 -20.45 -29.86
N CYS A 31 -0.29 -21.32 -29.45
CA CYS A 31 0.35 -21.23 -28.14
C CYS A 31 1.21 -19.97 -27.99
N LEU A 32 1.86 -19.51 -29.07
CA LEU A 32 2.62 -18.26 -29.07
C LEU A 32 1.70 -17.06 -28.81
N TYR A 33 0.56 -16.97 -29.48
CA TYR A 33 -0.39 -15.88 -29.27
C TYR A 33 -0.99 -15.88 -27.86
N THR A 34 -1.29 -17.06 -27.31
CA THR A 34 -1.75 -17.16 -25.92
C THR A 34 -0.67 -16.72 -24.95
N ALA A 35 0.58 -17.17 -25.13
CA ALA A 35 1.69 -16.79 -24.26
C ALA A 35 1.98 -15.28 -24.35
N LEU A 36 1.96 -14.71 -25.55
CA LEU A 36 2.15 -13.26 -25.75
C LEU A 36 1.07 -12.45 -25.04
N THR A 37 -0.20 -12.82 -25.21
CA THR A 37 -1.31 -12.10 -24.58
C THR A 37 -1.23 -12.18 -23.05
N THR A 38 -0.91 -13.36 -22.50
CA THR A 38 -0.70 -13.54 -21.06
C THR A 38 0.51 -12.75 -20.55
N ALA A 39 1.60 -12.71 -21.31
CA ALA A 39 2.77 -11.91 -20.97
C ALA A 39 2.46 -10.40 -20.98
N VAL A 40 1.66 -9.92 -21.94
CA VAL A 40 1.20 -8.51 -21.96
C VAL A 40 0.28 -8.22 -20.77
N ALA A 41 -0.64 -9.13 -20.44
CA ALA A 41 -1.53 -8.98 -19.29
C ALA A 41 -0.76 -8.86 -17.97
N PHE A 42 0.18 -9.78 -17.69
CA PHE A 42 1.03 -9.68 -16.50
C PHE A 42 2.04 -8.53 -16.58
N GLY A 43 2.51 -8.21 -17.78
CA GLY A 43 3.40 -7.08 -18.03
C GLY A 43 2.77 -5.74 -17.64
N SER A 44 1.44 -5.61 -17.73
CA SER A 44 0.73 -4.39 -17.28
C SER A 44 0.94 -4.08 -15.79
N LEU A 45 1.21 -5.11 -14.96
CA LEU A 45 1.45 -4.96 -13.51
C LEU A 45 2.77 -4.26 -13.19
N ILE A 46 3.73 -4.30 -14.12
CA ILE A 46 5.06 -3.67 -13.98
C ILE A 46 4.93 -2.14 -13.90
N VAL A 47 3.83 -1.57 -14.40
CA VAL A 47 3.56 -0.12 -14.40
C VAL A 47 2.80 0.33 -13.15
N SER A 48 2.49 -0.56 -12.19
CA SER A 48 1.63 -0.23 -11.03
C SER A 48 2.26 0.67 -9.97
N GLY A 49 3.58 0.90 -9.98
CA GLY A 49 4.30 1.71 -8.98
C GLY A 49 4.51 1.04 -7.62
N ILE A 50 3.92 -0.15 -7.39
CA ILE A 50 4.02 -0.89 -6.13
C ILE A 50 5.03 -2.02 -6.28
N LEU A 51 6.18 -1.91 -5.62
CA LEU A 51 7.33 -2.81 -5.82
C LEU A 51 6.99 -4.32 -5.73
N PRO A 52 6.20 -4.80 -4.75
CA PRO A 52 5.74 -6.19 -4.73
C PRO A 52 5.00 -6.64 -6.00
N ILE A 53 4.12 -5.79 -6.54
CA ILE A 53 3.32 -6.08 -7.73
C ILE A 53 4.18 -6.08 -8.99
N ILE A 54 5.16 -5.17 -9.06
CA ILE A 54 6.14 -5.11 -10.16
C ILE A 54 6.96 -6.39 -10.22
N ASN A 55 7.50 -6.83 -9.08
CA ASN A 55 8.28 -8.07 -8.99
C ASN A 55 7.45 -9.29 -9.39
N PHE A 56 6.17 -9.32 -8.98
CA PHE A 56 5.24 -10.36 -9.41
C PHE A 56 5.02 -10.36 -10.94
N GLY A 57 4.82 -9.19 -11.54
CA GLY A 57 4.70 -9.05 -12.99
C GLY A 57 5.90 -9.62 -13.75
N TRP A 58 7.13 -9.28 -13.32
CA TRP A 58 8.36 -9.81 -13.91
C TRP A 58 8.46 -11.33 -13.80
N MET A 59 8.19 -11.89 -12.63
CA MET A 59 8.20 -13.35 -12.42
C MET A 59 7.23 -14.06 -13.36
N MET A 60 6.02 -13.53 -13.54
CA MET A 60 5.00 -14.13 -14.41
C MET A 60 5.36 -14.04 -15.89
N VAL A 61 5.86 -12.90 -16.37
CA VAL A 61 6.29 -12.75 -17.77
C VAL A 61 7.42 -13.72 -18.12
N MET A 62 8.43 -13.82 -17.25
CA MET A 62 9.52 -14.78 -17.42
C MET A 62 9.02 -16.21 -17.34
N GLY A 63 8.11 -16.51 -16.41
CA GLY A 63 7.49 -17.83 -16.26
C GLY A 63 6.73 -18.27 -17.50
N VAL A 64 5.94 -17.38 -18.11
CA VAL A 64 5.20 -17.66 -19.35
C VAL A 64 6.16 -17.90 -20.53
N ALA A 65 7.21 -17.07 -20.65
CA ALA A 65 8.21 -17.25 -21.69
C ALA A 65 8.97 -18.58 -21.53
N ALA A 66 9.43 -18.88 -20.31
CA ALA A 66 10.11 -20.13 -19.99
C ALA A 66 9.20 -21.34 -20.24
N ALA A 67 7.93 -21.28 -19.82
CA ALA A 67 6.96 -22.34 -20.05
C ALA A 67 6.75 -22.60 -21.55
N LEU A 68 6.69 -21.57 -22.38
CA LEU A 68 6.59 -21.72 -23.84
C LEU A 68 7.82 -22.41 -24.41
N VAL A 69 9.03 -21.97 -24.04
CA VAL A 69 10.29 -22.56 -24.51
C VAL A 69 10.41 -24.02 -24.08
N VAL A 70 10.15 -24.30 -22.80
CA VAL A 70 10.18 -25.66 -22.25
C VAL A 70 9.13 -26.53 -22.92
N ALA A 71 7.90 -26.05 -23.09
CA ALA A 71 6.84 -26.81 -23.75
C ALA A 71 7.22 -27.19 -25.19
N PHE A 72 7.86 -26.30 -25.96
CA PHE A 72 8.23 -26.59 -27.35
C PHE A 72 9.59 -27.25 -27.54
N SER A 73 10.46 -27.27 -26.51
CA SER A 73 11.73 -27.98 -26.52
C SER A 73 11.61 -29.38 -25.89
N LEU A 74 11.05 -29.46 -24.69
CA LEU A 74 10.97 -30.67 -23.89
C LEU A 74 9.90 -31.65 -24.42
N PHE A 75 8.74 -31.15 -24.86
CA PHE A 75 7.68 -32.02 -25.39
C PHE A 75 8.13 -32.86 -26.60
N PRO A 76 8.72 -32.29 -27.68
CA PRO A 76 9.19 -33.10 -28.79
C PRO A 76 10.35 -34.01 -28.40
N ALA A 77 11.26 -33.57 -27.51
CA ALA A 77 12.35 -34.40 -27.03
C ALA A 77 11.85 -35.65 -26.30
N ILE A 78 10.87 -35.51 -25.41
CA ILE A 78 10.27 -36.66 -24.71
C ILE A 78 9.51 -37.55 -25.70
N MET A 79 8.73 -36.97 -26.62
CA MET A 79 7.94 -37.74 -27.58
C MET A 79 8.77 -38.44 -28.67
N SER A 80 10.00 -38.01 -28.95
CA SER A 80 10.88 -38.73 -29.88
C SER A 80 11.51 -39.97 -29.23
N ILE A 81 11.65 -39.99 -27.90
CA ILE A 81 12.23 -41.11 -27.14
C ILE A 81 11.16 -42.16 -26.80
N LEU A 82 9.91 -41.73 -26.62
CA LEU A 82 8.83 -42.61 -26.22
C LEU A 82 8.46 -43.60 -27.34
N GLU A 83 8.31 -44.87 -26.97
CA GLU A 83 7.89 -45.92 -27.90
C GLU A 83 6.53 -45.60 -28.53
N ARG A 84 6.36 -46.09 -29.77
CA ARG A 84 5.19 -45.81 -30.59
C ARG A 84 3.92 -46.34 -29.91
N ASP A 85 3.13 -45.44 -29.35
CA ASP A 85 1.82 -45.76 -28.75
C ASP A 85 0.77 -46.28 -29.77
N ASP A 86 0.63 -47.59 -29.91
CA ASP A 86 -0.36 -48.23 -30.80
C ASP A 86 -1.81 -48.18 -30.29
N SER A 87 -2.09 -47.37 -29.26
CA SER A 87 -3.45 -47.21 -28.75
C SER A 87 -4.38 -46.60 -29.82
N LYS A 88 -5.38 -47.39 -30.24
CA LYS A 88 -6.51 -46.89 -31.01
C LYS A 88 -7.28 -45.93 -30.10
N LEU A 89 -7.55 -44.72 -30.60
CA LEU A 89 -8.44 -43.77 -29.93
C LEU A 89 -9.81 -44.42 -29.77
N THR A 90 -10.13 -44.91 -28.57
CA THR A 90 -11.48 -45.35 -28.20
C THR A 90 -12.39 -44.13 -28.30
N SER A 91 -13.28 -44.13 -29.30
CA SER A 91 -14.12 -42.98 -29.66
C SER A 91 -15.33 -42.76 -28.74
N ASP A 92 -15.37 -43.37 -27.55
CA ASP A 92 -16.61 -43.50 -26.77
C ASP A 92 -16.70 -42.69 -25.47
N LEU A 93 -15.75 -41.79 -25.20
CA LEU A 93 -15.95 -40.75 -24.17
C LEU A 93 -16.24 -39.38 -24.81
N LYS A 94 -17.08 -39.33 -25.84
CA LYS A 94 -17.86 -38.11 -26.08
C LYS A 94 -18.94 -38.02 -25.02
N LEU A 95 -18.58 -37.54 -23.83
CA LEU A 95 -19.57 -37.11 -22.86
C LEU A 95 -20.56 -36.21 -23.59
N ASN A 96 -21.83 -36.61 -23.58
CA ASN A 96 -22.90 -35.99 -24.35
C ASN A 96 -23.12 -34.51 -23.97
N LEU A 97 -22.45 -34.02 -22.92
CA LEU A 97 -22.34 -32.62 -22.52
C LEU A 97 -22.08 -31.68 -23.69
N THR A 98 -21.09 -31.95 -24.55
CA THR A 98 -20.80 -31.04 -25.67
C THR A 98 -22.00 -30.93 -26.63
N SER A 99 -22.70 -32.04 -26.88
CA SER A 99 -23.90 -32.05 -27.73
C SER A 99 -25.14 -31.47 -27.04
N VAL A 100 -25.19 -31.52 -25.70
CA VAL A 100 -26.24 -30.92 -24.86
C VAL A 100 -26.06 -29.40 -24.79
N LEU A 101 -24.85 -28.91 -24.53
CA LEU A 101 -24.54 -27.47 -24.56
C LEU A 101 -24.77 -26.88 -25.94
N ALA A 102 -24.40 -27.59 -27.02
CA ALA A 102 -24.69 -27.17 -28.39
C ALA A 102 -26.21 -27.03 -28.62
N ARG A 103 -27.00 -28.07 -28.25
CA ARG A 103 -28.47 -28.04 -28.37
C ARG A 103 -29.12 -26.95 -27.50
N LEU A 104 -28.59 -26.71 -26.30
CA LEU A 104 -29.07 -25.66 -25.40
C LEU A 104 -28.80 -24.27 -26.00
N THR A 105 -27.59 -24.06 -26.54
CA THR A 105 -27.20 -22.82 -27.21
C THR A 105 -28.05 -22.58 -28.47
N ASP A 106 -28.25 -23.61 -29.29
CA ASP A 106 -29.11 -23.55 -30.48
C ASP A 106 -30.58 -23.27 -30.14
N ARG A 107 -31.08 -23.76 -29.00
CA ARG A 107 -32.45 -23.50 -28.53
C ARG A 107 -32.61 -22.05 -28.06
N LEU A 108 -31.58 -21.47 -27.47
CA LEU A 108 -31.59 -20.10 -26.95
C LEU A 108 -31.27 -19.06 -28.04
N ARG A 109 -30.75 -19.45 -29.21
CA ARG A 109 -30.47 -18.59 -30.39
C ARG A 109 -29.88 -17.21 -29.98
N GLY A 110 -30.53 -16.12 -30.39
CA GLY A 110 -30.09 -14.75 -30.10
C GLY A 110 -30.32 -14.30 -28.65
N ASN A 111 -31.14 -15.01 -27.86
CA ASN A 111 -31.39 -14.64 -26.46
C ASN A 111 -30.15 -14.86 -25.60
N VAL A 112 -29.21 -15.71 -26.02
CA VAL A 112 -27.91 -15.88 -25.36
C VAL A 112 -27.16 -14.55 -25.24
N LEU A 113 -27.17 -13.72 -26.30
CA LEU A 113 -26.52 -12.41 -26.28
C LEU A 113 -27.19 -11.46 -25.29
N VAL A 114 -28.53 -11.47 -25.19
CA VAL A 114 -29.27 -10.65 -24.24
C VAL A 114 -28.95 -11.07 -22.80
N ILE A 115 -28.90 -12.37 -22.52
CA ILE A 115 -28.55 -12.90 -21.21
C ILE A 115 -27.13 -12.48 -20.82
N TYR A 116 -26.14 -12.65 -21.70
CA TYR A 116 -24.77 -12.20 -21.42
C TYR A 116 -24.68 -10.68 -21.25
N GLY A 117 -25.46 -9.91 -22.02
CA GLY A 117 -25.55 -8.46 -21.86
C GLY A 117 -26.08 -8.06 -20.49
N LEU A 118 -27.14 -8.70 -20.02
CA LEU A 118 -27.70 -8.45 -18.68
C LEU A 118 -26.72 -8.82 -17.56
N ILE A 119 -26.05 -9.98 -17.69
CA ILE A 119 -25.02 -10.39 -16.72
C ILE A 119 -23.87 -9.38 -16.70
N ALA A 120 -23.40 -8.93 -17.86
CA ALA A 120 -22.33 -7.94 -17.95
C ALA A 120 -22.73 -6.61 -17.31
N VAL A 121 -23.94 -6.10 -17.56
CA VAL A 121 -24.45 -4.88 -16.91
C VAL A 121 -24.53 -5.06 -15.40
N PHE A 122 -25.05 -6.21 -14.92
CA PHE A 122 -25.12 -6.51 -13.50
C PHE A 122 -23.73 -6.58 -12.85
N SER A 123 -22.75 -7.18 -13.52
CA SER A 123 -21.36 -7.20 -13.07
C SER A 123 -20.76 -5.80 -12.99
N VAL A 124 -21.01 -4.92 -13.98
CA VAL A 124 -20.55 -3.53 -13.95
C VAL A 124 -21.17 -2.77 -12.77
N ILE A 125 -22.46 -2.93 -12.51
CA ILE A 125 -23.12 -2.35 -11.33
C ILE A 125 -22.49 -2.87 -10.05
N GLY A 126 -22.19 -4.17 -9.98
CA GLY A 126 -21.49 -4.78 -8.85
C GLY A 126 -20.10 -4.18 -8.61
N LEU A 127 -19.33 -3.94 -9.67
CA LEU A 127 -18.01 -3.33 -9.59
C LEU A 127 -18.06 -1.93 -8.96
N THR A 128 -19.10 -1.13 -9.23
CA THR A 128 -19.22 0.23 -8.64
C THR A 128 -19.46 0.23 -7.13
N LYS A 129 -19.82 -0.91 -6.54
CA LYS A 129 -20.07 -1.05 -5.10
C LYS A 129 -18.89 -1.62 -4.31
N LEU A 130 -17.78 -1.97 -4.98
CA LEU A 130 -16.59 -2.47 -4.28
C LEU A 130 -15.96 -1.34 -3.46
N ARG A 131 -15.93 -1.51 -2.13
CA ARG A 131 -15.15 -0.67 -1.23
C ARG A 131 -13.77 -1.28 -1.06
N VAL A 132 -12.74 -0.46 -1.14
CA VAL A 132 -11.36 -0.86 -0.85
C VAL A 132 -11.11 -0.53 0.62
N GLU A 133 -11.11 -1.54 1.47
CA GLU A 133 -10.74 -1.42 2.88
C GLU A 133 -9.34 -2.02 3.05
N ASN A 134 -8.44 -1.27 3.66
CA ASN A 134 -7.10 -1.73 4.05
C ASN A 134 -7.04 -1.80 5.58
N SER A 135 -7.83 -2.68 6.18
CA SER A 135 -7.77 -2.91 7.62
C SER A 135 -6.78 -4.03 7.91
N PHE A 136 -5.72 -3.72 8.66
CA PHE A 136 -4.71 -4.71 9.00
C PHE A 136 -5.26 -5.86 9.85
N ILE A 137 -6.24 -5.56 10.71
CA ILE A 137 -6.87 -6.54 11.60
C ILE A 137 -7.58 -7.66 10.81
N ASP A 138 -8.12 -7.34 9.62
CA ASP A 138 -8.86 -8.28 8.77
C ASP A 138 -7.97 -9.31 8.08
N TYR A 139 -6.64 -9.11 8.07
CA TYR A 139 -5.70 -10.14 7.64
C TYR A 139 -5.61 -11.31 8.63
N PHE A 140 -6.07 -11.11 9.87
CA PHE A 140 -6.10 -12.13 10.92
C PHE A 140 -7.50 -12.73 11.05
N ARG A 141 -7.55 -14.03 11.34
CA ARG A 141 -8.82 -14.70 11.61
C ARG A 141 -9.38 -14.21 12.95
N GLU A 142 -10.71 -14.08 13.01
CA GLU A 142 -11.44 -13.59 14.19
C GLU A 142 -11.19 -14.42 15.46
N ASP A 143 -10.79 -15.70 15.32
CA ASP A 143 -10.47 -16.61 16.41
C ASP A 143 -9.07 -16.40 17.02
N THR A 144 -8.24 -15.54 16.42
CA THR A 144 -6.89 -15.27 16.93
C THR A 144 -6.89 -14.27 18.08
N GLU A 145 -5.99 -14.48 19.04
CA GLU A 145 -5.77 -13.55 20.16
C GLU A 145 -5.42 -12.15 19.68
N ILE A 146 -4.71 -12.05 18.56
CA ILE A 146 -4.31 -10.78 17.93
C ILE A 146 -5.55 -9.98 17.47
N PHE A 147 -6.49 -10.63 16.78
CA PHE A 147 -7.73 -9.98 16.32
C PHE A 147 -8.58 -9.52 17.51
N GLN A 148 -8.78 -10.38 18.50
CA GLN A 148 -9.61 -10.08 19.67
C GLN A 148 -8.97 -8.99 20.56
N GLY A 149 -7.65 -9.02 20.71
CA GLY A 149 -6.89 -8.01 21.44
C GLY A 149 -6.98 -6.64 20.76
N MET A 150 -6.66 -6.56 19.47
CA MET A 150 -6.72 -5.28 18.73
C MET A 150 -8.15 -4.71 18.67
N SER A 151 -9.16 -5.56 18.45
CA SER A 151 -10.57 -5.11 18.45
C SER A 151 -10.99 -4.57 19.83
N LEU A 152 -10.55 -5.19 20.94
CA LEU A 152 -10.82 -4.67 22.27
C LEU A 152 -10.16 -3.30 22.50
N PHE A 153 -8.91 -3.12 22.05
CA PHE A 153 -8.22 -1.83 22.11
C PHE A 153 -8.95 -0.76 21.29
N ASP A 154 -9.36 -1.08 20.05
CA ASP A 154 -10.10 -0.14 19.21
C ASP A 154 -11.44 0.27 19.85
N ASP A 155 -12.23 -0.70 20.33
CA ASP A 155 -13.57 -0.45 20.86
C ASP A 155 -13.57 0.21 22.25
N LYS A 156 -12.56 -0.06 23.08
CA LYS A 156 -12.55 0.36 24.50
C LYS A 156 -11.52 1.43 24.83
N LEU A 157 -10.46 1.57 24.04
CA LEU A 157 -9.34 2.46 24.34
C LEU A 157 -9.16 3.56 23.30
N GLY A 158 -10.16 3.78 22.43
CA GLY A 158 -10.25 4.97 21.59
C GLY A 158 -9.60 4.84 20.22
N GLY A 159 -9.33 3.61 19.75
CA GLY A 159 -8.69 3.35 18.47
C GLY A 159 -7.17 3.13 18.58
N THR A 160 -6.63 2.35 17.65
CA THR A 160 -5.19 2.04 17.52
C THR A 160 -4.49 2.89 16.47
N LEU A 161 -5.23 3.74 15.74
CA LEU A 161 -4.73 4.60 14.68
C LEU A 161 -4.77 6.07 15.13
N SER A 162 -3.59 6.65 15.38
CA SER A 162 -3.42 8.08 15.59
C SER A 162 -3.42 8.85 14.27
N PHE A 163 -3.87 10.10 14.30
CA PHE A 163 -3.80 11.02 13.16
C PHE A 163 -2.91 12.21 13.51
N ASP A 164 -1.77 12.33 12.84
CA ASP A 164 -0.83 13.42 13.07
C ASP A 164 -1.14 14.64 12.21
N VAL A 165 -1.29 15.80 12.83
CA VAL A 165 -1.32 17.12 12.18
C VAL A 165 0.02 17.80 12.41
N ILE A 166 0.73 18.09 11.31
CA ILE A 166 1.97 18.87 11.33
C ILE A 166 1.65 20.29 10.85
N VAL A 167 2.06 21.29 11.62
CA VAL A 167 1.87 22.71 11.31
C VAL A 167 3.23 23.37 11.19
N ASP A 168 3.54 23.85 9.98
CA ASP A 168 4.66 24.74 9.73
C ASP A 168 4.32 26.14 10.24
N LEU A 169 5.12 26.67 11.17
CA LEU A 169 4.97 28.05 11.61
C LEU A 169 5.62 28.99 10.59
N PRO A 170 5.05 30.19 10.35
CA PRO A 170 5.71 31.17 9.50
C PRO A 170 7.08 31.51 10.08
N GLU A 171 8.10 31.57 9.23
CA GLU A 171 9.38 32.15 9.59
C GLU A 171 9.12 33.61 9.96
N VAL A 172 9.34 33.94 11.24
CA VAL A 172 9.40 35.33 11.66
C VAL A 172 10.73 35.82 11.09
N ASN A 173 10.64 36.54 9.97
CA ASN A 173 11.77 37.25 9.42
C ASN A 173 12.05 38.37 10.44
N ASP A 174 12.91 38.10 11.42
CA ASP A 174 13.43 39.09 12.36
C ASP A 174 14.37 40.03 11.58
N GLY A 175 13.76 40.81 10.68
CA GLY A 175 14.36 41.98 10.04
C GLY A 175 14.41 43.16 11.00
N PHE A 176 14.62 42.91 12.29
CA PHE A 176 15.11 43.91 13.21
C PHE A 176 16.64 43.85 13.15
N ASP A 177 17.19 44.54 12.16
CA ASP A 177 18.54 45.10 12.20
C ASP A 177 18.43 46.39 13.03
N ASP A 178 18.08 46.29 14.31
CA ASP A 178 18.43 47.34 15.24
C ASP A 178 19.91 47.13 15.54
N GLY A 179 20.77 47.95 14.91
CA GLY A 179 22.24 47.92 15.02
C GLY A 179 22.78 48.10 16.44
N PHE A 180 22.41 47.20 17.32
CA PHE A 180 22.72 47.04 18.73
C PHE A 180 23.45 45.72 18.98
N ASP A 181 23.85 45.00 17.92
CA ASP A 181 24.52 43.70 17.96
C ASP A 181 26.06 43.78 18.13
N ASP A 182 26.60 44.91 18.59
CA ASP A 182 28.06 45.09 18.67
C ASP A 182 28.56 45.63 20.02
N GLY A 183 27.93 45.26 21.15
CA GLY A 183 28.59 45.58 22.43
C GLY A 183 27.87 45.41 23.77
N LEU A 184 26.92 44.50 23.94
CA LEU A 184 26.42 44.15 25.28
C LEU A 184 26.62 42.66 25.59
N ASP A 185 27.89 42.24 25.55
CA ASP A 185 28.45 41.09 26.30
C ASP A 185 28.61 41.46 27.79
N ASP A 186 27.56 41.99 28.42
CA ASP A 186 27.59 42.34 29.84
C ASP A 186 26.96 41.23 30.69
N GLY A 187 27.73 40.15 30.86
CA GLY A 187 28.04 39.63 32.20
C GLY A 187 26.92 39.00 33.05
N PHE A 188 25.82 38.52 32.46
CA PHE A 188 24.78 37.76 33.18
C PHE A 188 24.53 36.34 32.64
N GLY A 189 25.51 35.74 31.95
CA GLY A 189 25.47 34.33 31.53
C GLY A 189 25.84 33.36 32.65
N PHE A 190 24.86 32.66 33.20
CA PHE A 190 25.10 31.44 33.99
C PHE A 190 25.02 30.20 33.07
N GLY A 191 26.14 29.81 32.44
CA GLY A 191 26.32 28.47 31.87
C GLY A 191 26.92 28.41 30.46
N ASP A 192 28.13 27.86 30.34
CA ASP A 192 28.81 27.53 29.07
C ASP A 192 28.22 26.25 28.43
N GLU A 193 27.12 26.33 27.69
CA GLU A 193 26.74 25.29 26.72
C GLU A 193 26.47 25.91 25.34
N PRO A 194 27.23 25.54 24.28
CA PRO A 194 27.05 26.10 22.96
C PRO A 194 25.78 25.51 22.31
N GLY A 195 24.79 26.37 22.05
CA GLY A 195 23.57 26.07 21.29
C GLY A 195 22.27 26.03 22.08
N THR A 196 22.29 26.07 23.42
CA THR A 196 21.07 26.00 24.25
C THR A 196 20.34 27.33 24.41
N ASP A 197 21.04 28.46 24.24
CA ASP A 197 20.45 29.79 24.40
C ASP A 197 19.67 30.27 23.16
N GLU A 198 20.09 29.92 21.93
CA GLU A 198 19.38 30.33 20.70
C GLU A 198 17.98 29.70 20.59
N ASP A 199 17.87 28.42 20.90
CA ASP A 199 16.60 27.69 20.93
C ASP A 199 15.59 28.28 21.93
N ALA A 200 16.09 28.86 23.04
CA ALA A 200 15.22 29.45 24.05
C ALA A 200 14.42 30.65 23.49
N TYR A 201 14.95 31.37 22.50
CA TYR A 201 14.27 32.46 21.81
C TYR A 201 13.12 31.98 20.91
N TRP A 202 13.08 30.69 20.58
CA TRP A 202 11.97 30.13 19.81
C TRP A 202 10.63 30.23 20.57
N PHE A 203 10.65 30.19 21.90
CA PHE A 203 9.45 30.15 22.76
C PHE A 203 8.88 31.54 23.08
N THR A 204 8.46 32.27 22.04
CA THR A 204 7.83 33.58 22.21
C THR A 204 6.35 33.48 22.62
N ALA A 205 5.85 34.42 23.44
CA ALA A 205 4.45 34.42 23.89
C ALA A 205 3.43 34.35 22.73
N PRO A 206 3.56 35.11 21.62
CA PRO A 206 2.63 35.00 20.49
C PRO A 206 2.62 33.61 19.83
N LYS A 207 3.78 32.94 19.73
CA LYS A 207 3.86 31.57 19.22
C LYS A 207 3.16 30.60 20.18
N MET A 208 3.36 30.75 21.48
CA MET A 208 2.72 29.90 22.50
C MET A 208 1.19 30.05 22.49
N ASP A 209 0.71 31.29 22.36
CA ASP A 209 -0.73 31.57 22.21
C ASP A 209 -1.30 30.93 20.94
N GLN A 210 -0.56 30.98 19.82
CA GLN A 210 -0.94 30.32 18.58
C GLN A 210 -1.00 28.79 18.72
N VAL A 211 0.02 28.17 19.33
CA VAL A 211 0.06 26.71 19.58
C VAL A 211 -1.14 26.29 20.41
N LYS A 212 -1.43 27.04 21.49
CA LYS A 212 -2.57 26.79 22.37
C LYS A 212 -3.90 26.93 21.64
N ALA A 213 -4.08 27.98 20.82
CA ALA A 213 -5.29 28.17 20.05
C ALA A 213 -5.55 27.02 19.07
N ILE A 214 -4.49 26.52 18.40
CA ILE A 214 -4.59 25.33 17.52
C ILE A 214 -4.97 24.09 18.33
N HIS A 215 -4.31 23.87 19.47
CA HIS A 215 -4.61 22.73 20.34
C HIS A 215 -6.06 22.74 20.82
N GLU A 216 -6.55 23.88 21.31
CA GLU A 216 -7.94 24.03 21.78
C GLU A 216 -8.94 23.87 20.63
N TYR A 217 -8.63 24.38 19.44
CA TYR A 217 -9.47 24.17 18.27
C TYR A 217 -9.61 22.69 17.93
N LEU A 218 -8.50 21.94 17.94
CA LEU A 218 -8.49 20.51 17.66
C LEU A 218 -9.15 19.69 18.80
N ASP A 219 -8.87 19.98 20.07
CA ASP A 219 -9.38 19.21 21.23
C ASP A 219 -10.89 19.45 21.47
N ASN A 220 -11.43 20.58 21.00
CA ASN A 220 -12.86 20.88 21.11
C ASN A 220 -13.72 20.26 19.99
N ASP A 221 -13.13 19.69 18.93
CA ASP A 221 -13.91 18.99 17.90
C ASP A 221 -14.28 17.58 18.41
N PRO A 222 -15.58 17.23 18.54
CA PRO A 222 -15.97 15.91 19.01
C PRO A 222 -15.48 14.74 18.12
N ARG A 223 -15.04 15.04 16.89
CA ARG A 223 -14.58 14.04 15.90
C ARG A 223 -13.10 13.72 16.00
N THR A 224 -12.28 14.60 16.56
CA THR A 224 -10.81 14.42 16.69
C THR A 224 -10.45 13.57 17.90
N GLY A 225 -11.35 13.46 18.88
CA GLY A 225 -11.08 12.72 20.10
C GLY A 225 -10.14 13.50 21.03
N LYS A 226 -9.22 12.80 21.71
CA LYS A 226 -8.28 13.44 22.62
C LYS A 226 -7.01 13.84 21.87
N VAL A 227 -6.67 15.13 21.90
CA VAL A 227 -5.47 15.64 21.24
C VAL A 227 -4.29 15.65 22.20
N LEU A 228 -3.15 15.14 21.76
CA LEU A 228 -1.85 15.20 22.43
C LEU A 228 -0.92 16.14 21.64
N SER A 229 -0.48 17.23 22.26
CA SER A 229 0.41 18.19 21.60
C SER A 229 1.18 19.02 22.63
N PHE A 230 2.11 19.84 22.15
CA PHE A 230 2.77 20.83 22.99
C PHE A 230 1.79 21.83 23.63
N GLY A 231 0.63 22.07 23.02
CA GLY A 231 -0.44 22.88 23.62
C GLY A 231 -0.99 22.32 24.93
N ALA A 232 -0.99 21.00 25.11
CA ALA A 232 -1.37 20.38 26.38
C ALA A 232 -0.32 20.64 27.49
N VAL A 233 0.96 20.71 27.11
CA VAL A 233 2.06 21.10 28.01
C VAL A 233 1.92 22.56 28.41
N ILE A 234 1.57 23.44 27.47
CA ILE A 234 1.26 24.86 27.74
C ILE A 234 0.13 24.99 28.76
N GLN A 235 -1.00 24.31 28.53
CA GLN A 235 -2.14 24.32 29.46
C GLN A 235 -1.77 23.79 30.85
N LEU A 236 -0.97 22.72 30.93
CA LEU A 236 -0.49 22.18 32.19
C LEU A 236 0.38 23.20 32.93
N ALA A 237 1.30 23.84 32.21
CA ALA A 237 2.22 24.81 32.78
C ALA A 237 1.48 26.06 33.29
N GLU A 238 0.48 26.58 32.56
CA GLU A 238 -0.39 27.66 33.03
C GLU A 238 -1.18 27.28 34.29
N LYS A 239 -1.69 26.04 34.34
CA LYS A 239 -2.42 25.54 35.50
C LYS A 239 -1.52 25.46 36.74
N LEU A 240 -0.25 25.09 36.56
CA LEU A 240 0.76 25.13 37.61
C LEU A 240 1.15 26.59 37.98
N ASN A 241 1.04 27.51 37.04
CA ASN A 241 1.25 28.95 37.22
C ASN A 241 -0.01 29.70 37.72
N GLY A 242 -0.94 29.02 38.39
CA GLY A 242 -2.14 29.65 38.95
C GLY A 242 -3.15 30.16 37.91
N ASN A 243 -3.20 29.51 36.73
CA ASN A 243 -3.99 29.90 35.56
C ASN A 243 -3.60 31.26 34.95
N GLN A 244 -2.33 31.66 35.10
CA GLN A 244 -1.78 32.83 34.44
C GLN A 244 -0.94 32.42 33.21
N PRO A 245 -0.99 33.21 32.11
CA PRO A 245 -0.16 32.94 30.94
C PRO A 245 1.32 32.99 31.33
N ILE A 246 2.11 32.17 30.65
CA ILE A 246 3.56 32.11 30.86
C ILE A 246 4.19 33.12 29.90
N ASP A 247 4.96 34.05 30.45
CA ASP A 247 5.67 35.08 29.68
C ASP A 247 6.86 34.47 28.91
N GLY A 248 7.31 35.13 27.83
CA GLY A 248 8.39 34.64 26.98
C GLY A 248 9.70 34.39 27.73
N LEU A 249 10.04 35.25 28.69
CA LEU A 249 11.21 35.05 29.55
C LEU A 249 11.08 33.80 30.43
N LEU A 250 9.88 33.54 30.95
CA LEU A 250 9.62 32.37 31.77
C LEU A 250 9.65 31.10 30.91
N TRP A 251 9.19 31.16 29.66
CA TRP A 251 9.33 30.07 28.69
C TRP A 251 10.80 29.74 28.38
N ALA A 252 11.61 30.76 28.09
CA ALA A 252 13.04 30.60 27.85
C ALA A 252 13.76 29.97 29.07
N LEU A 253 13.41 30.41 30.28
CA LEU A 253 13.95 29.84 31.51
C LEU A 253 13.48 28.40 31.75
N LEU A 254 12.21 28.09 31.45
CA LEU A 254 11.69 26.74 31.54
C LEU A 254 12.42 25.81 30.58
N TYR A 255 12.63 26.24 29.33
CA TYR A 255 13.36 25.46 28.33
C TYR A 255 14.80 25.17 28.74
N SER A 256 15.55 26.19 29.17
CA SER A 256 16.95 26.04 29.60
C SER A 256 17.13 25.21 30.88
N ARG A 257 16.08 25.08 31.68
CA ARG A 257 16.08 24.26 32.91
C ARG A 257 15.54 22.84 32.73
N ILE A 258 14.96 22.51 31.58
CA ILE A 258 14.50 21.15 31.29
C ILE A 258 15.72 20.26 30.96
N PRO A 259 15.95 19.17 31.71
CA PRO A 259 16.98 18.18 31.36
C PRO A 259 16.75 17.59 29.96
N ASP A 260 17.84 17.27 29.25
CA ASP A 260 17.77 16.75 27.88
C ASP A 260 16.88 15.49 27.76
N THR A 261 16.90 14.63 28.77
CA THR A 261 16.07 13.42 28.81
C THR A 261 14.56 13.72 28.82
N LEU A 262 14.15 14.82 29.47
CA LEU A 262 12.78 15.28 29.44
C LEU A 262 12.46 16.01 28.14
N ARG A 263 13.44 16.72 27.54
CA ARG A 263 13.28 17.34 26.22
C ARG A 263 12.97 16.29 25.14
N GLU A 264 13.74 15.20 25.10
CA GLU A 264 13.53 14.10 24.15
C GLU A 264 12.18 13.39 24.31
N THR A 265 11.65 13.32 25.54
CA THR A 265 10.43 12.56 25.83
C THR A 265 9.16 13.40 25.77
N VAL A 266 9.24 14.69 26.12
CA VAL A 266 8.06 15.55 26.34
C VAL A 266 7.96 16.69 25.32
N LEU A 267 9.08 17.17 24.76
CA LEU A 267 9.10 18.29 23.82
C LEU A 267 9.27 17.81 22.37
N ASN A 268 10.37 17.09 22.08
CA ASN A 268 10.74 16.68 20.71
C ASN A 268 9.67 15.86 19.96
N PRO A 269 8.80 15.05 20.61
CA PRO A 269 7.72 14.37 19.90
C PRO A 269 6.67 15.32 19.31
N PHE A 270 6.57 16.56 19.81
CA PHE A 270 5.53 17.53 19.47
C PHE A 270 6.05 18.81 18.82
N LEU A 271 7.36 19.06 18.80
CA LEU A 271 7.95 20.25 18.19
C LEU A 271 9.32 19.96 17.55
N SER A 272 9.60 20.60 16.42
CA SER A 272 10.93 20.69 15.80
C SER A 272 11.30 22.17 15.72
N ILE A 273 12.34 22.58 16.46
CA ILE A 273 12.84 23.97 16.46
C ILE A 273 13.53 24.24 15.12
N ASP A 274 14.38 23.31 14.68
CA ASP A 274 15.15 23.37 13.42
C ASP A 274 14.26 23.57 12.19
N ASP A 275 13.13 22.85 12.12
CA ASP A 275 12.19 22.93 11.00
C ASP A 275 11.06 23.95 11.24
N ASN A 276 11.02 24.60 12.42
CA ASN A 276 9.93 25.47 12.87
C ASN A 276 8.53 24.81 12.76
N GLN A 277 8.43 23.55 13.16
CA GLN A 277 7.25 22.70 13.03
C GLN A 277 6.64 22.30 14.38
N LEU A 278 5.31 22.17 14.39
CA LEU A 278 4.54 21.62 15.51
C LEU A 278 3.82 20.34 15.08
N ARG A 279 3.77 19.36 15.96
CA ARG A 279 3.03 18.11 15.77
C ARG A 279 1.93 17.97 16.83
N PHE A 280 0.73 17.67 16.35
CA PHE A 280 -0.45 17.35 17.15
C PHE A 280 -0.87 15.91 16.80
N ASN A 281 -1.08 15.06 17.80
CA ASN A 281 -1.50 13.66 17.67
C ASN A 281 -2.93 13.47 18.20
#